data_AF-A0A4R4TKK6-F1
#
_entry.id   AF-A0A4R4TKK6-F1
#
_cell.length_a   1.000
_cell.length_b   1.000
_cell.length_c   1.000
_cell.angle_alpha   90.00
_cell.angle_beta   90.00
_cell.angle_gamma   90.00
#
_symmetry.space_group_name_H-M   'P 1'
#
loop_
_entity.id
_entity.type
_entity.pdbx_description
1 polymer ?
#
loop_
_entity_poly.entity_id
_entity_poly.type
_entity_poly.pdbx_seq_one_letter_code
_entity_poly.pdbx_strand_id
1 'polypeptide(L)'
;MAELAALWIVRHGESTANVAATAAEASGAERIDLSHRDADVPLSATGEEQARATARWLASLPGQHRPDVASRLRALLGDLRRDHEGRRVLLFGHDALVFLLRYLVEGLTEAELMGLTRGHVIADCSVTGWFADAGGRLVPDTFNEVRHLRRQGARPTEEDEVHAEPV
;
A
#
# COMPACT_ATOMS: atom_id res chain seq x y z
N MET A 1 -22.96 8.81 -16.73
CA MET A 1 -21.92 8.50 -15.73
C MET A 1 -21.71 7.00 -15.76
N ALA A 2 -20.49 6.52 -15.90
CA ALA A 2 -20.24 5.09 -15.81
C ALA A 2 -20.32 4.67 -14.34
N GLU A 3 -21.17 3.68 -14.05
CA GLU A 3 -21.37 3.03 -12.75
C GLU A 3 -20.14 2.19 -12.34
N LEU A 4 -20.13 1.70 -11.09
CA LEU A 4 -19.11 0.79 -10.58
C LEU A 4 -19.11 -0.54 -11.36
N ALA A 5 -17.94 -0.95 -11.87
CA ALA A 5 -17.79 -2.23 -12.58
C ALA A 5 -17.72 -3.45 -11.64
N ALA A 6 -17.21 -3.28 -10.41
CA ALA A 6 -17.19 -4.30 -9.35
C ALA A 6 -16.87 -3.67 -7.98
N LEU A 7 -17.36 -4.29 -6.90
CA LEU A 7 -17.01 -4.00 -5.50
C LEU A 7 -16.78 -5.32 -4.76
N TRP A 8 -15.63 -5.46 -4.11
CA TRP A 8 -15.31 -6.61 -3.25
C TRP A 8 -14.93 -6.15 -1.85
N ILE A 9 -15.40 -6.90 -0.86
CA ILE A 9 -14.98 -6.78 0.54
C ILE A 9 -14.39 -8.12 0.97
N VAL A 10 -13.21 -8.08 1.57
CA VAL A 10 -12.52 -9.26 2.09
C VAL A 10 -12.42 -9.08 3.60
N ARG A 11 -13.03 -9.99 4.36
CA ARG A 11 -12.82 -10.08 5.81
C ARG A 11 -11.43 -10.67 6.08
N HIS A 12 -10.80 -10.25 7.18
CA HIS A 12 -9.55 -10.88 7.64
C HIS A 12 -9.73 -12.41 7.81
N GLY A 13 -8.63 -13.16 7.68
CA GLY A 13 -8.60 -14.60 7.98
C GLY A 13 -8.83 -14.86 9.48
N GLU A 14 -8.98 -16.13 9.85
CA GLU A 14 -9.13 -16.53 11.25
C GLU A 14 -7.99 -15.98 12.12
N SER A 15 -8.34 -15.28 13.19
CA SER A 15 -7.38 -14.77 14.15
C SER A 15 -7.18 -15.71 15.34
N THR A 16 -6.07 -15.56 16.06
CA THR A 16 -5.87 -16.28 17.33
C THR A 16 -6.98 -15.98 18.34
N ALA A 17 -7.55 -14.77 18.29
CA ALA A 17 -8.72 -14.42 19.09
C ALA A 17 -9.99 -15.18 18.66
N ASN A 18 -10.20 -15.44 17.37
CA ASN A 18 -11.33 -16.26 16.92
C ASN A 18 -11.21 -17.71 17.43
N VAL A 19 -10.00 -18.27 17.40
CA VAL A 19 -9.71 -19.59 17.96
C VAL A 19 -9.98 -19.61 19.46
N ALA A 20 -9.46 -18.63 20.20
CA ALA A 20 -9.67 -18.51 21.64
C ALA A 20 -11.15 -18.32 22.01
N ALA A 21 -11.88 -17.51 21.25
CA ALA A 21 -13.32 -17.29 21.41
C ALA A 21 -14.10 -18.60 21.23
N THR A 22 -13.79 -19.34 20.15
CA THR A 22 -14.43 -20.63 19.85
C THR A 22 -14.17 -21.65 20.95
N ALA A 23 -12.94 -21.70 21.49
CA ALA A 23 -12.58 -22.59 22.58
C ALA A 23 -13.27 -22.21 23.91
N ALA A 24 -13.39 -20.91 24.19
CA ALA A 24 -14.09 -20.40 25.36
C ALA A 24 -15.59 -20.74 25.30
N GLU A 25 -16.23 -20.54 24.14
CA GLU A 25 -17.63 -20.94 23.92
C GLU A 25 -17.84 -22.44 24.10
N ALA A 26 -16.98 -23.27 23.51
CA ALA A 26 -17.07 -24.73 23.61
C ALA A 26 -16.88 -25.25 25.04
N SER A 27 -16.09 -24.55 25.87
CA SER A 27 -15.84 -24.89 27.27
C SER A 27 -16.79 -24.20 28.25
N GLY A 28 -17.68 -23.33 27.78
CA GLY A 28 -18.59 -22.54 28.62
C GLY A 28 -17.88 -21.47 29.47
N ALA A 29 -16.69 -21.03 29.06
CA ALA A 29 -15.93 -20.02 29.79
C ALA A 29 -16.54 -18.63 29.61
N GLU A 30 -16.73 -17.89 30.71
CA GLU A 30 -17.29 -16.53 30.70
C GLU A 30 -16.31 -15.46 30.16
N ARG A 31 -15.03 -15.82 29.98
CA ARG A 31 -13.97 -14.91 29.51
C ARG A 31 -13.09 -15.55 28.45
N ILE A 32 -12.79 -14.76 27.42
CA ILE A 32 -11.79 -15.09 26.39
C ILE A 32 -10.48 -14.45 26.84
N ASP A 33 -9.47 -15.26 27.11
CA ASP A 33 -8.15 -14.75 27.47
C ASP A 33 -7.40 -14.30 26.22
N LEU A 34 -7.25 -12.98 26.05
CA LEU A 34 -6.54 -12.36 24.95
C LEU A 34 -5.35 -11.57 25.50
N SER A 35 -4.13 -11.97 25.09
CA SER A 35 -2.88 -11.31 25.47
C SER A 35 -2.55 -10.06 24.62
N HIS A 36 -3.35 -9.77 23.59
CA HIS A 36 -3.10 -8.71 22.62
C HIS A 36 -4.21 -7.65 22.62
N ARG A 37 -3.87 -6.40 22.27
CA ARG A 37 -4.89 -5.41 21.92
C ARG A 37 -5.62 -5.90 20.67
N ASP A 38 -6.91 -5.58 20.56
CA ASP A 38 -7.77 -6.05 19.45
C ASP A 38 -7.17 -5.75 18.06
N ALA A 39 -6.53 -4.59 17.90
CA ALA A 39 -5.87 -4.19 16.66
C ALA A 39 -4.56 -4.96 16.35
N ASP A 40 -3.96 -5.62 17.34
CA ASP A 40 -2.68 -6.33 17.23
C ASP A 40 -2.84 -7.85 17.24
N VAL A 41 -4.07 -8.38 17.16
CA VAL A 41 -4.31 -9.83 17.19
C VAL A 41 -3.78 -10.47 15.90
N PRO A 42 -2.81 -11.40 15.97
CA PRO A 42 -2.29 -12.06 14.78
C PRO A 42 -3.30 -13.04 14.19
N LEU A 43 -3.10 -13.38 12.91
CA LEU A 43 -3.78 -14.51 12.29
C LEU A 43 -3.36 -15.82 12.95
N SER A 44 -4.26 -16.82 12.97
CA SER A 44 -3.86 -18.20 13.24
C SER A 44 -3.08 -18.75 12.03
N ALA A 45 -2.44 -19.92 12.18
CA ALA A 45 -1.81 -20.60 11.05
C ALA A 45 -2.83 -20.85 9.91
N THR A 46 -4.06 -21.23 10.26
CA THR A 46 -5.17 -21.36 9.31
C THR A 46 -5.57 -20.02 8.71
N GLY A 47 -5.62 -18.94 9.49
CA GLY A 47 -5.86 -17.59 8.99
C GLY A 47 -4.82 -17.13 7.97
N GLU A 48 -3.55 -17.45 8.19
CA GLU A 48 -2.49 -17.18 7.21
C GLU A 48 -2.67 -17.98 5.92
N GLU A 49 -3.03 -19.27 6.01
CA GLU A 49 -3.35 -20.09 4.84
C GLU A 49 -4.54 -19.53 4.05
N GLN A 50 -5.58 -19.07 4.74
CA GLN A 50 -6.74 -18.39 4.15
C GLN A 50 -6.33 -17.10 3.43
N ALA A 51 -5.49 -16.28 4.07
CA ALA A 51 -4.95 -15.07 3.46
C ALA A 51 -4.13 -15.39 2.20
N ARG A 52 -3.23 -16.38 2.25
CA ARG A 52 -2.44 -16.84 1.09
C ARG A 52 -3.34 -17.40 -0.02
N ALA A 53 -4.39 -18.15 0.31
CA ALA A 53 -5.34 -18.67 -0.67
C ALA A 53 -6.14 -17.56 -1.34
N THR A 54 -6.60 -16.57 -0.56
CA THR A 54 -7.29 -15.39 -1.07
C THR A 54 -6.37 -14.57 -1.99
N ALA A 55 -5.10 -14.40 -1.62
CA ALA A 55 -4.11 -13.74 -2.47
C ALA A 55 -3.90 -14.48 -3.79
N ARG A 56 -3.78 -15.82 -3.77
CA ARG A 56 -3.68 -16.64 -5.00
C ARG A 56 -4.91 -16.51 -5.89
N TRP A 57 -6.11 -16.47 -5.29
CA TRP A 57 -7.35 -16.27 -6.04
C TRP A 57 -7.43 -14.87 -6.65
N LEU A 58 -7.12 -13.81 -5.89
CA LEU A 58 -7.05 -12.45 -6.42
C LEU A 58 -6.03 -12.36 -7.56
N ALA A 59 -4.87 -13.00 -7.41
CA ALA A 59 -3.84 -13.09 -8.44
C ALA A 59 -4.22 -13.98 -9.63
N SER A 60 -5.27 -14.80 -9.55
CA SER A 60 -5.77 -15.58 -10.70
C SER A 60 -6.84 -14.85 -11.51
N LEU A 61 -7.44 -13.78 -10.96
CA LEU A 61 -8.39 -12.95 -11.69
C LEU A 61 -7.75 -12.34 -12.96
N PRO A 62 -8.50 -12.05 -14.02
CA PRO A 62 -7.97 -11.30 -15.17
C PRO A 62 -7.43 -9.94 -14.71
N GLY A 63 -6.39 -9.40 -15.37
CA GLY A 63 -5.69 -8.18 -14.92
C GLY A 63 -6.61 -6.99 -14.63
N GLN A 64 -7.64 -6.77 -15.46
CA GLN A 64 -8.67 -5.74 -15.27
C GLN A 64 -9.56 -5.91 -14.04
N HIS A 65 -9.50 -7.08 -13.39
CA HIS A 65 -10.28 -7.47 -12.23
C HIS A 65 -9.40 -7.67 -10.98
N ARG A 66 -8.09 -7.42 -11.04
CA ARG A 66 -7.25 -7.49 -9.83
C ARG A 66 -7.30 -6.15 -9.10
N PRO A 67 -7.79 -6.09 -7.85
CA PRO A 67 -7.68 -4.87 -7.06
C PRO A 67 -6.23 -4.72 -6.60
N ASP A 68 -5.45 -3.98 -7.36
CA ASP A 68 -4.06 -3.66 -7.05
C ASP A 68 -3.91 -2.26 -6.43
N VAL A 69 -2.74 -1.98 -5.88
CA VAL A 69 -2.42 -0.67 -5.31
C VAL A 69 -2.54 0.42 -6.37
N ALA A 70 -2.17 0.14 -7.63
CA ALA A 70 -2.30 1.08 -8.73
C ALA A 70 -3.75 1.53 -8.96
N SER A 71 -4.72 0.63 -8.89
CA SER A 71 -6.14 0.94 -9.08
C SER A 71 -6.70 1.77 -7.92
N ARG A 72 -6.28 1.49 -6.68
CA ARG A 72 -6.63 2.31 -5.51
C ARG A 72 -6.05 3.72 -5.62
N LEU A 73 -4.81 3.84 -6.10
CA LEU A 73 -4.18 5.13 -6.35
C LEU A 73 -4.83 5.90 -7.50
N ARG A 74 -5.27 5.22 -8.57
CA ARG A 74 -6.06 5.86 -9.64
C ARG A 74 -7.35 6.46 -9.10
N ALA A 75 -8.06 5.75 -8.23
CA ALA A 75 -9.27 6.25 -7.58
C ALA A 75 -8.94 7.49 -6.70
N LEU A 76 -7.96 7.38 -5.80
CA LEU A 76 -7.50 8.49 -4.97
C LEU A 76 -7.11 9.72 -5.80
N LEU A 77 -6.31 9.55 -6.87
CA LEU A 77 -5.91 10.65 -7.75
C LEU A 77 -7.12 11.28 -8.46
N GLY A 78 -8.14 10.49 -8.79
CA GLY A 78 -9.42 10.98 -9.32
C GLY A 78 -10.14 11.89 -8.34
N ASP A 79 -10.24 11.47 -7.07
CA ASP A 79 -10.88 12.24 -6.01
C ASP A 79 -10.08 13.51 -5.68
N LEU A 80 -8.75 13.40 -5.57
CA LEU A 80 -7.87 14.56 -5.33
C LEU A 80 -8.00 15.63 -6.42
N ARG A 81 -8.08 15.22 -7.70
CA ARG A 81 -8.27 16.17 -8.82
C ARG A 81 -9.63 16.87 -8.77
N ARG A 82 -10.66 16.17 -8.30
CA ARG A 82 -12.04 16.69 -8.24
C ARG A 82 -12.25 17.61 -7.04
N ASP A 83 -11.83 17.16 -5.86
CA ASP A 83 -12.23 17.76 -4.59
C ASP A 83 -11.18 18.73 -4.04
N HIS A 84 -9.96 18.68 -4.57
CA HIS A 84 -8.83 19.50 -4.13
C HIS A 84 -8.15 20.25 -5.30
N GLU A 85 -8.92 20.67 -6.29
CA GLU A 85 -8.43 21.45 -7.44
C GLU A 85 -7.62 22.69 -6.98
N GLY A 86 -6.43 22.87 -7.58
CA GLY A 86 -5.51 23.97 -7.28
C GLY A 86 -4.86 23.94 -5.88
N ARG A 87 -5.16 22.94 -5.05
CA ARG A 87 -4.56 22.77 -3.72
C ARG A 87 -3.27 21.96 -3.80
N ARG A 88 -2.44 22.11 -2.77
CA ARG A 88 -1.22 21.32 -2.56
C ARG A 88 -1.56 20.18 -1.61
N VAL A 89 -1.31 18.95 -2.04
CA VAL A 89 -1.59 17.73 -1.27
C VAL A 89 -0.27 17.09 -0.90
N LEU A 90 -0.13 16.68 0.36
CA LEU A 90 1.02 15.91 0.86
C LEU A 90 0.53 14.51 1.23
N LEU A 91 1.21 13.49 0.74
CA LEU A 91 0.95 12.09 1.06
C LEU A 91 2.16 11.51 1.77
N PHE A 92 1.93 10.75 2.83
CA PHE A 92 2.93 9.92 3.49
C PHE A 92 2.62 8.45 3.18
N GLY A 93 3.66 7.68 2.89
CA GLY A 93 3.55 6.26 2.61
C GLY A 93 4.91 5.62 2.38
N HIS A 94 4.91 4.43 1.77
CA HIS A 94 6.09 3.59 1.58
C HIS A 94 6.69 3.76 0.17
N ASP A 95 7.85 3.16 -0.06
CA ASP A 95 8.57 3.14 -1.34
C ASP A 95 7.69 2.72 -2.55
N ALA A 96 6.87 1.68 -2.40
CA ALA A 96 5.96 1.20 -3.45
C ALA A 96 4.95 2.26 -3.87
N LEU A 97 4.54 3.15 -2.95
CA LEU A 97 3.66 4.28 -3.26
C LEU A 97 4.35 5.27 -4.19
N VAL A 98 5.64 5.54 -3.95
CA VAL A 98 6.44 6.46 -4.77
C VAL A 98 6.53 5.94 -6.21
N PHE A 99 6.91 4.67 -6.38
CA PHE A 99 7.04 4.08 -7.71
C PHE A 99 5.70 4.00 -8.46
N LEU A 100 4.62 3.59 -7.78
CA LEU A 100 3.31 3.49 -8.41
C LEU A 100 2.70 4.86 -8.74
N LEU A 101 2.95 5.90 -7.93
CA LEU A 101 2.55 7.26 -8.27
C LEU A 101 3.33 7.77 -9.49
N ARG A 102 4.64 7.50 -9.60
CA ARG A 102 5.41 7.81 -10.81
C ARG A 102 4.83 7.10 -12.03
N TYR A 103 4.59 5.79 -11.93
CA TYR A 103 3.94 5.01 -13.00
C TYR A 103 2.61 5.64 -13.46
N LEU A 104 1.74 6.03 -12.53
CA LEU A 104 0.42 6.56 -12.85
C LEU A 104 0.42 8.02 -13.32
N VAL A 105 1.20 8.89 -12.68
CA VAL A 105 1.23 10.34 -12.95
C VAL A 105 2.02 10.63 -14.21
N GLU A 106 3.14 9.94 -14.41
CA GLU A 106 4.03 10.14 -15.57
C GLU A 106 3.59 9.31 -16.78
N GLY A 107 2.70 8.33 -16.58
CA GLY A 107 2.21 7.45 -17.65
C GLY A 107 3.27 6.47 -18.13
N LEU A 108 4.07 5.92 -17.19
CA LEU A 108 5.13 4.97 -17.51
C LEU A 108 4.56 3.63 -17.96
N THR A 109 5.33 2.90 -18.75
CA THR A 109 5.10 1.48 -19.05
C THR A 109 5.56 0.60 -17.88
N GLU A 110 5.12 -0.66 -17.86
CA GLU A 110 5.58 -1.64 -16.87
C GLU A 110 7.10 -1.85 -16.95
N ALA A 111 7.68 -1.86 -18.16
CA ALA A 111 9.12 -2.02 -18.35
C ALA A 111 9.92 -0.85 -17.73
N GLU A 112 9.43 0.37 -17.89
CA GLU A 112 10.02 1.57 -17.28
C GLU A 112 9.88 1.56 -15.76
N LEU A 113 8.72 1.16 -15.23
CA LEU A 113 8.51 0.97 -13.79
C LEU A 113 9.50 -0.06 -13.22
N MET A 114 9.67 -1.22 -13.89
CA MET A 114 10.62 -2.25 -13.47
C MET A 114 12.07 -1.82 -13.60
N GLY A 115 12.39 -0.94 -14.56
CA GLY A 115 13.70 -0.29 -14.64
C GLY A 115 13.93 0.66 -13.47
N LEU A 116 12.89 1.41 -13.10
CA LEU A 116 12.94 2.39 -12.04
C LEU A 116 13.14 1.75 -10.66
N THR A 117 12.39 0.69 -10.35
CA THR A 117 12.46 -0.04 -9.07
C THR A 117 13.82 -0.73 -8.90
N ARG A 118 14.40 -1.28 -9.96
CA ARG A 118 15.75 -1.87 -9.92
C ARG A 118 16.87 -0.84 -9.78
N GLY A 119 16.63 0.37 -10.27
CA GLY A 119 17.65 1.42 -10.31
C GLY A 119 17.73 2.28 -9.05
N HIS A 120 16.78 2.16 -8.13
CA HIS A 120 16.65 3.10 -7.02
C HIS A 120 16.14 2.41 -5.75
N VAL A 121 16.80 2.73 -4.64
CA VAL A 121 16.26 2.53 -3.29
C VAL A 121 15.68 3.87 -2.84
N ILE A 122 14.45 3.86 -2.33
CA ILE A 122 13.79 5.08 -1.85
C ILE A 122 14.27 5.35 -0.42
N ALA A 123 14.84 6.53 -0.19
CA ALA A 123 15.34 6.91 1.12
C ALA A 123 14.21 7.32 2.07
N ASP A 124 14.41 7.05 3.35
CA ASP A 124 13.52 7.45 4.42
C ASP A 124 13.38 8.96 4.45
N CYS A 125 12.14 9.42 4.64
CA CYS A 125 11.78 10.82 4.59
C CYS A 125 12.22 11.53 3.29
N SER A 126 12.52 10.81 2.21
CA SER A 126 12.75 11.43 0.92
C SER A 126 11.49 12.08 0.38
N VAL A 127 11.67 13.15 -0.39
CA VAL A 127 10.57 13.85 -1.04
C VAL A 127 10.60 13.53 -2.53
N THR A 128 9.46 13.08 -3.04
CA THR A 128 9.17 12.99 -4.47
C THR A 128 7.95 13.85 -4.75
N GLY A 129 8.02 14.71 -5.77
CA GLY A 129 7.04 15.74 -6.01
C GLY A 129 6.85 16.05 -7.50
N TRP A 130 5.62 16.43 -7.81
CA TRP A 130 5.20 16.92 -9.12
C TRP A 130 4.53 18.27 -8.95
N PHE A 131 4.68 19.14 -9.95
CA PHE A 131 3.99 20.42 -10.02
C PHE A 131 3.10 20.47 -11.23
N ALA A 132 1.97 21.17 -11.13
CA ALA A 132 1.12 21.41 -12.29
C ALA A 132 1.84 22.36 -13.28
N ASP A 133 1.89 21.97 -14.55
CA ASP A 133 2.27 22.88 -15.63
C ASP A 133 1.15 23.88 -15.94
N ALA A 134 1.36 24.75 -16.94
CA ALA A 134 0.38 25.74 -17.36
C ALA A 134 -0.96 25.11 -17.85
N GLY A 135 -0.94 23.83 -18.24
CA GLY A 135 -2.12 23.06 -18.64
C GLY A 135 -2.74 22.25 -17.49
N GLY A 136 -2.27 22.41 -16.25
CA GLY A 136 -2.78 21.69 -15.09
C GLY A 136 -2.30 20.23 -14.99
N ARG A 137 -1.38 19.78 -15.86
CA ARG A 137 -0.83 18.43 -15.79
C ARG A 137 0.31 18.39 -14.79
N LEU A 138 0.31 17.40 -13.90
CA LEU A 138 1.40 17.17 -12.98
C LEU A 138 2.64 16.70 -13.75
N VAL A 139 3.72 17.46 -13.68
CA VAL A 139 5.04 17.14 -14.24
C VAL A 139 6.04 16.85 -13.12
N PRO A 140 6.95 15.87 -13.29
CA PRO A 140 7.97 15.57 -12.30
C PRO A 140 8.84 16.79 -12.01
N ASP A 141 9.12 17.02 -10.74
CA ASP A 141 10.00 18.10 -10.30
C ASP A 141 11.14 17.57 -9.44
N THR A 142 10.80 16.75 -8.44
CA THR A 142 11.75 16.26 -7.46
C THR A 142 11.54 14.75 -7.29
N PHE A 143 12.62 13.98 -7.17
CA PHE A 143 12.56 12.54 -6.97
C PHE A 143 13.60 12.10 -5.93
N ASN A 144 13.14 11.34 -4.93
CA ASN A 144 13.97 10.75 -3.87
C ASN A 144 14.94 11.75 -3.20
N GLU A 145 14.44 12.95 -2.89
CA GLU A 145 15.26 14.10 -2.45
C GLU A 145 15.38 14.18 -0.92
N VAL A 146 16.60 14.37 -0.41
CA VAL A 146 16.92 14.37 1.03
C VAL A 146 17.78 15.57 1.49
N ARG A 147 18.00 16.60 0.66
CA ARG A 147 18.75 17.82 1.01
C ARG A 147 18.14 18.53 2.21
N HIS A 148 16.83 18.46 2.39
CA HIS A 148 16.18 19.02 3.57
C HIS A 148 16.67 18.35 4.87
N LEU A 149 16.86 17.02 4.88
CA LEU A 149 17.43 16.31 6.04
C LEU A 149 18.86 16.77 6.34
N ARG A 150 19.71 16.81 5.30
CA ARG A 150 21.11 17.26 5.44
C ARG A 150 21.22 18.69 5.98
N ARG A 151 20.36 19.60 5.48
CA ARG A 151 20.30 20.99 5.96
C ARG A 151 19.89 21.10 7.43
N GLN A 152 19.11 20.16 7.93
CA GLN A 152 18.65 20.10 9.32
C GLN A 152 19.55 19.22 10.21
N GLY A 153 20.67 18.71 9.68
CA GLY A 153 21.59 17.85 10.43
C GLY A 153 21.08 16.42 10.65
N ALA A 154 19.98 16.01 10.00
CA ALA A 154 19.48 14.65 10.05
C ALA A 154 20.20 13.76 9.01
N ARG A 155 20.53 12.53 9.41
CA ARG A 155 21.15 11.53 8.53
C ARG A 155 20.08 10.81 7.71
N PRO A 156 20.13 10.82 6.37
CA PRO A 156 19.28 9.97 5.55
C PRO A 156 19.58 8.48 5.77
N THR A 157 18.53 7.68 5.78
CA THR A 157 18.57 6.21 5.84
C THR A 157 17.79 5.64 4.66
N GLU A 158 18.04 4.38 4.33
CA GLU A 158 17.39 3.63 3.26
C GLU A 158 17.07 2.25 3.85
N GLU A 159 15.90 1.69 3.53
CA GLU A 159 15.57 0.31 3.91
C GLU A 159 16.33 -0.63 2.97
N ASP A 160 17.26 -1.42 3.50
CA ASP A 160 17.92 -2.48 2.74
C ASP A 160 16.86 -3.52 2.35
N GLU A 161 16.81 -3.96 1.09
CA GLU A 161 15.94 -5.06 0.67
C GLU A 161 16.20 -6.26 1.59
N VAL A 162 15.25 -6.53 2.49
CA VAL A 162 15.24 -7.78 3.24
C VAL A 162 14.94 -8.86 2.21
N HIS A 163 15.98 -9.47 1.66
CA HIS A 163 15.89 -10.76 1.01
C HIS A 163 15.48 -11.78 2.09
N ALA A 164 14.19 -11.81 2.42
CA ALA A 164 13.60 -12.92 3.13
C ALA A 164 13.71 -14.11 2.17
N GLU A 165 14.77 -14.91 2.31
CA GLU A 165 14.82 -16.20 1.64
C GLU A 165 13.57 -16.98 2.07
N PRO A 166 12.81 -17.55 1.12
CA PRO A 166 11.67 -18.38 1.47
C PRO A 166 12.20 -19.55 2.32
N VAL A 167 11.74 -19.62 3.57
CA VAL A 167 11.93 -20.78 4.45
C VAL A 167 11.03 -21.92 3.99
#